data_AF-A0A5P2D2Y4-F1
#
_entry.id   AF-A0A5P2D2Y4-F1
#
_cell.length_a   1.000
_cell.length_b   1.000
_cell.length_c   1.000
_cell.angle_alpha   90.00
_cell.angle_beta   90.00
_cell.angle_gamma   90.00
#
_symmetry.space_group_name_H-M   'P 1'
#
loop_
_entity.id
_entity.type
_entity.pdbx_description
1 polymer ?
#
loop_
_entity_poly.entity_id
_entity_poly.type
_entity_poly.pdbx_seq_one_letter_code
_entity_poly.pdbx_strand_id
1 'polypeptide(L)'
;MLLLIGVAGSGKTTVARLVADRLGWPWRDADEFHSPANHAKMAAGQPLTDVDRGPWLDAIAAWMDQEIEARRPAVVTCSALKRAYRDRLLAGRPGVRLVYLHGSPELIRARLAARQGHFFPAGLLDSQFADLEEPGPDEHPWVVEIDRSPEDVADTVLSLLAADAEDAEVAGEAGEAAASPTGEQWQVRHGGQRAVVVQLGGALAHYEADGRALLDGFGPGSPITGGRGQLLVPWPNRLGDGRYRFGGQDLQLPLTEPEKHNAIHGLLRWTPWQLLTRTEDTVRVGTTLFPQPGYPFLLEVAAEYRLGPGGLEVAVSAANTGGVPAPYGVGQHPYLTVGTDLVDTALLTVPARYRLRSDDRGMPAGQEPVEGTPYDFRTARPIGDLALDTAFTGLDRDPDDGRAVVRLAHPSGLRGVDLWLGEGTRYVQVYTGDTLAEPGRRRRGVAVEAMSCPADAFRSGTDLTVLEPGARHVLRWGLTPWGPS
;
A
#
# COMPACT_ATOMS: atom_id res chain seq x y z
N MET A 1 -10.15 -4.15 24.01
CA MET A 1 -11.53 -3.63 24.18
C MET A 1 -11.78 -2.55 23.15
N LEU A 2 -13.00 -2.41 22.62
CA LEU A 2 -13.35 -1.35 21.66
C LEU A 2 -14.24 -0.28 22.33
N LEU A 3 -13.87 0.99 22.17
CA LEU A 3 -14.66 2.15 22.55
C LEU A 3 -15.16 2.85 21.28
N LEU A 4 -16.44 2.67 20.93
CA LEU A 4 -17.04 3.27 19.74
C LEU A 4 -17.65 4.63 20.07
N ILE A 5 -17.16 5.68 19.43
CA ILE A 5 -17.61 7.04 19.63
C ILE A 5 -18.17 7.66 18.34
N GLY A 6 -18.87 8.77 18.50
CA GLY A 6 -19.49 9.54 17.41
C GLY A 6 -20.76 10.22 17.88
N VAL A 7 -21.28 11.14 17.09
CA VAL A 7 -22.53 11.85 17.38
C VAL A 7 -23.75 10.93 17.33
N ALA A 8 -24.88 11.37 17.87
CA ALA A 8 -26.16 10.67 17.71
C ALA A 8 -26.49 10.51 16.22
N GLY A 9 -26.98 9.34 15.83
CA GLY A 9 -27.23 9.02 14.41
C GLY A 9 -26.03 8.46 13.65
N SER A 10 -24.83 8.41 14.26
CA SER A 10 -23.66 7.80 13.61
C SER A 10 -23.69 6.27 13.52
N GLY A 11 -24.67 5.62 14.14
CA GLY A 11 -24.84 4.16 14.10
C GLY A 11 -24.09 3.38 15.18
N LYS A 12 -23.48 4.04 16.18
CA LYS A 12 -22.73 3.41 17.29
C LYS A 12 -23.35 2.10 17.81
N THR A 13 -24.59 2.15 18.29
CA THR A 13 -25.29 0.99 18.87
C THR A 13 -25.49 -0.14 17.85
N THR A 14 -25.77 0.21 16.59
CA THR A 14 -25.96 -0.79 15.51
C THR A 14 -24.64 -1.47 15.15
N VAL A 15 -23.58 -0.69 14.94
CA VAL A 15 -22.24 -1.19 14.61
C VAL A 15 -21.67 -1.98 15.78
N ALA A 16 -21.78 -1.48 17.02
CA ALA A 16 -21.30 -2.18 18.21
C ALA A 16 -21.94 -3.56 18.35
N ARG A 17 -23.25 -3.67 18.15
CA ARG A 17 -23.95 -4.95 18.18
C ARG A 17 -23.47 -5.89 17.08
N LEU A 18 -23.34 -5.42 15.83
CA LEU A 18 -22.84 -6.24 14.72
C LEU A 18 -21.42 -6.76 14.97
N VAL A 19 -20.53 -5.89 15.46
CA VAL A 19 -19.15 -6.27 15.82
C VAL A 19 -19.15 -7.27 16.97
N ALA A 20 -19.91 -7.01 18.03
CA ALA A 20 -20.03 -7.88 19.20
C ALA A 20 -20.59 -9.26 18.85
N ASP A 21 -21.65 -9.33 18.05
CA ASP A 21 -22.28 -10.57 17.61
C ASP A 21 -21.30 -11.44 16.80
N ARG A 22 -20.50 -10.82 15.92
CA ARG A 22 -19.52 -11.52 15.07
C ARG A 22 -18.30 -11.99 15.85
N LEU A 23 -17.89 -11.28 16.89
CA LEU A 23 -16.75 -11.64 17.74
C LEU A 23 -17.14 -12.53 18.94
N GLY A 24 -18.44 -12.64 19.24
CA GLY A 24 -18.93 -13.27 20.47
C GLY A 24 -18.56 -12.48 21.73
N TRP A 25 -18.39 -11.16 21.62
CA TRP A 25 -18.00 -10.29 22.74
C TRP A 25 -19.23 -9.69 23.43
N PRO A 26 -19.22 -9.50 24.75
CA PRO A 26 -20.21 -8.66 25.42
C PRO A 26 -20.12 -7.22 24.93
N TRP A 27 -21.27 -6.54 24.84
CA TRP A 27 -21.32 -5.11 24.58
C TRP A 27 -22.29 -4.38 25.50
N ARG A 28 -22.05 -3.08 25.67
CA ARG A 28 -22.88 -2.17 26.47
C ARG A 28 -23.11 -0.86 25.73
N ASP A 29 -24.31 -0.30 25.86
CA ASP A 29 -24.54 1.08 25.47
C ASP A 29 -24.22 2.03 26.64
N ALA A 30 -23.41 3.07 26.44
CA ALA A 30 -23.12 4.04 27.48
C ALA A 30 -24.39 4.71 28.03
N ASP A 31 -25.45 4.78 27.25
CA ASP A 31 -26.73 5.35 27.71
C ASP A 31 -27.31 4.58 28.90
N GLU A 32 -26.95 3.30 29.10
CA GLU A 32 -27.37 2.48 30.25
C GLU A 32 -26.74 2.92 31.58
N PHE A 33 -25.65 3.70 31.55
CA PHE A 33 -24.92 4.14 32.74
C PHE A 33 -25.41 5.50 33.25
N HIS A 34 -26.37 6.11 32.58
CA HIS A 34 -26.93 7.39 33.02
C HIS A 34 -27.74 7.22 34.31
N SER A 35 -27.63 8.22 35.18
CA SER A 35 -28.49 8.30 36.36
C SER A 35 -29.94 8.58 35.93
N PRO A 36 -30.94 8.23 36.77
CA PRO A 36 -32.33 8.63 36.52
C PRO A 36 -32.51 10.14 36.31
N ALA A 37 -31.69 10.95 36.97
CA ALA A 37 -31.68 12.40 36.81
C ALA A 37 -31.19 12.85 35.42
N ASN A 38 -30.14 12.21 34.88
CA ASN A 38 -29.65 12.49 33.53
C ASN A 38 -30.67 12.06 32.46
N HIS A 39 -31.31 10.90 32.64
CA HIS A 39 -32.42 10.49 31.77
C HIS A 39 -33.57 11.48 31.79
N ALA A 40 -33.97 11.98 32.98
CA ALA A 40 -35.04 12.98 33.10
C ALA A 40 -34.69 14.31 32.40
N LYS A 41 -33.45 14.80 32.54
CA LYS A 41 -32.96 16.00 31.83
C LYS A 41 -33.00 15.83 30.31
N MET A 42 -32.46 14.73 29.79
CA MET A 42 -32.45 14.45 28.36
C MET A 42 -33.86 14.24 27.80
N ALA A 43 -34.74 13.56 28.53
CA ALA A 43 -36.15 13.40 28.15
C ALA A 43 -36.91 14.74 28.09
N ALA A 44 -36.52 15.71 28.93
CA ALA A 44 -37.03 17.07 28.89
C ALA A 44 -36.36 17.96 27.80
N GLY A 45 -35.47 17.39 26.96
CA GLY A 45 -34.74 18.11 25.92
C GLY A 45 -33.63 19.04 26.43
N GLN A 46 -33.24 18.89 27.70
CA GLN A 46 -32.17 19.69 28.31
C GLN A 46 -30.82 18.98 28.11
N PRO A 47 -29.81 19.64 27.51
CA PRO A 47 -28.49 19.06 27.33
C PRO A 47 -27.78 18.83 28.67
N LEU A 48 -27.01 17.75 28.77
CA LEU A 48 -26.18 17.46 29.95
C LEU A 48 -24.93 18.33 29.94
N THR A 49 -24.60 18.90 31.11
CA THR A 49 -23.36 19.66 31.32
C THR A 49 -22.16 18.73 31.58
N ASP A 50 -20.94 19.28 31.57
CA ASP A 50 -19.73 18.53 31.95
C ASP A 50 -19.83 17.95 33.38
N VAL A 51 -20.49 18.66 34.30
CA VAL A 51 -20.75 18.20 35.67
C VAL A 51 -21.71 17.02 35.69
N ASP A 52 -22.77 17.06 34.87
CA ASP A 52 -23.74 15.96 34.75
C ASP A 52 -23.12 14.70 34.12
N ARG A 53 -22.15 14.89 33.21
CA ARG A 53 -21.45 13.81 32.51
C ARG A 53 -20.35 13.17 33.35
N GLY A 54 -19.84 13.84 34.38
CA GLY A 54 -18.75 13.33 35.21
C GLY A 54 -19.03 11.95 35.82
N PRO A 55 -20.10 11.78 36.64
CA PRO A 55 -20.44 10.49 37.23
C PRO A 55 -20.77 9.40 36.20
N TRP A 56 -21.31 9.80 35.04
CA TRP A 56 -21.60 8.89 33.93
C TRP A 56 -20.33 8.32 33.31
N LEU A 57 -19.33 9.18 33.04
CA LEU A 57 -18.02 8.74 32.54
C LEU A 57 -17.31 7.85 33.57
N ASP A 58 -17.43 8.14 34.87
CA ASP A 58 -16.87 7.29 35.93
C ASP A 58 -17.51 5.89 35.96
N ALA A 59 -18.83 5.82 35.78
CA ALA A 59 -19.54 4.54 35.75
C ALA A 59 -19.11 3.67 34.54
N ILE A 60 -18.93 4.29 33.36
CA ILE A 60 -18.40 3.61 32.18
C ILE A 60 -16.96 3.15 32.41
N ALA A 61 -16.11 4.04 32.92
CA ALA A 61 -14.71 3.74 33.23
C ALA A 61 -14.59 2.56 34.21
N ALA A 62 -15.40 2.56 35.28
CA ALA A 62 -15.43 1.48 36.26
C ALA A 62 -15.87 0.14 35.65
N TRP A 63 -16.85 0.15 34.72
CA TRP A 63 -17.24 -1.06 33.99
C TRP A 63 -16.14 -1.53 33.03
N MET A 64 -15.50 -0.61 32.31
CA MET A 64 -14.36 -0.93 31.45
C MET A 64 -13.22 -1.57 32.26
N ASP A 65 -12.92 -1.02 33.44
CA ASP A 65 -11.90 -1.55 34.35
C ASP A 65 -12.25 -2.97 34.82
N GLN A 66 -13.51 -3.25 35.15
CA GLN A 66 -13.96 -4.59 35.54
C GLN A 66 -13.78 -5.62 34.42
N GLU A 67 -14.12 -5.26 33.17
CA GLU A 67 -13.95 -6.16 32.02
C GLU A 67 -12.46 -6.36 31.67
N ILE A 68 -11.64 -5.30 31.77
CA ILE A 68 -10.20 -5.36 31.56
C ILE A 68 -9.54 -6.24 32.63
N GLU A 69 -9.86 -6.06 33.91
CA GLU A 69 -9.34 -6.86 35.02
C GLU A 69 -9.73 -8.33 34.88
N ALA A 70 -10.96 -8.59 34.44
CA ALA A 70 -11.44 -9.94 34.14
C ALA A 70 -10.89 -10.53 32.84
N ARG A 71 -10.07 -9.78 32.08
CA ARG A 71 -9.52 -10.14 30.77
C ARG A 71 -10.62 -10.56 29.77
N ARG A 72 -11.79 -9.95 29.88
CA ARG A 72 -12.90 -10.18 28.97
C ARG A 72 -12.89 -9.08 27.91
N PRO A 73 -12.72 -9.43 26.63
CA PRO A 73 -12.83 -8.43 25.59
C PRO A 73 -14.30 -7.98 25.49
N ALA A 74 -14.53 -6.70 25.26
CA ALA A 74 -15.86 -6.12 25.20
C ALA A 74 -15.92 -4.92 24.25
N VAL A 75 -17.13 -4.52 23.90
CA VAL A 75 -17.42 -3.33 23.09
C VAL A 75 -18.28 -2.38 23.92
N VAL A 76 -17.94 -1.09 23.96
CA VAL A 76 -18.78 -0.07 24.58
C VAL A 76 -18.96 1.10 23.65
N THR A 77 -20.21 1.55 23.47
CA THR A 77 -20.50 2.78 22.75
C THR A 77 -20.47 3.95 23.72
N CYS A 78 -19.96 5.12 23.32
CA CYS A 78 -20.00 6.30 24.16
C CYS A 78 -20.06 7.59 23.32
N SER A 79 -20.91 8.54 23.73
CA SER A 79 -20.89 9.89 23.15
C SER A 79 -19.80 10.76 23.80
N ALA A 80 -18.55 10.27 23.79
CA ALA A 80 -17.38 10.96 24.33
C ALA A 80 -16.87 12.01 23.31
N LEU A 81 -17.65 13.07 23.13
CA LEU A 81 -17.45 14.05 22.05
C LEU A 81 -16.28 15.02 22.30
N LYS A 82 -15.91 15.26 23.56
CA LYS A 82 -14.75 16.09 23.94
C LYS A 82 -13.53 15.23 24.24
N ARG A 83 -12.33 15.75 23.97
CA ARG A 83 -11.06 15.13 24.31
C ARG A 83 -10.95 14.81 25.79
N ALA A 84 -11.36 15.75 26.66
CA ALA A 84 -11.34 15.54 28.12
C ALA A 84 -12.18 14.32 28.56
N TYR A 85 -13.24 13.96 27.83
CA TYR A 85 -14.03 12.77 28.12
C TYR A 85 -13.32 11.50 27.68
N ARG A 86 -12.67 11.54 26.51
CA ARG A 86 -11.88 10.42 25.98
C ARG A 86 -10.65 10.16 26.84
N ASP A 87 -9.95 11.20 27.29
CA ASP A 87 -8.85 11.09 28.24
C ASP A 87 -9.28 10.35 29.51
N ARG A 88 -10.47 10.67 30.06
CA ARG A 88 -10.99 9.98 31.26
C ARG A 88 -11.26 8.49 31.03
N LEU A 89 -11.68 8.12 29.82
CA LEU A 89 -11.97 6.73 29.45
C LEU A 89 -10.72 5.96 28.98
N LEU A 90 -9.72 6.62 28.39
CA LEU A 90 -8.54 5.98 27.79
C LEU A 90 -7.30 6.01 28.70
N ALA A 91 -7.14 7.03 29.55
CA ALA A 91 -5.98 7.16 30.41
C ALA A 91 -5.87 5.94 31.35
N GLY A 92 -4.68 5.33 31.37
CA GLY A 92 -4.41 4.11 32.15
C GLY A 92 -4.97 2.82 31.53
N ARG A 93 -5.57 2.86 30.34
CA ARG A 93 -6.19 1.70 29.67
C ARG A 93 -5.62 1.45 28.27
N PRO A 94 -4.32 1.12 28.13
CA PRO A 94 -3.66 0.98 26.82
C PRO A 94 -4.23 -0.13 25.91
N GLY A 95 -5.01 -1.07 26.47
CA GLY A 95 -5.70 -2.12 25.72
C GLY A 95 -7.08 -1.72 25.16
N VAL A 96 -7.48 -0.45 25.32
CA VAL A 96 -8.71 0.10 24.73
C VAL A 96 -8.37 0.76 23.41
N ARG A 97 -9.05 0.37 22.33
CA ARG A 97 -8.95 1.01 21.02
C ARG A 97 -10.11 1.96 20.80
N LEU A 98 -9.79 3.19 20.45
CA LEU A 98 -10.76 4.24 20.16
C LEU A 98 -11.22 4.10 18.70
N VAL A 99 -12.51 3.86 18.50
CA VAL A 99 -13.12 3.78 17.16
C VAL A 99 -14.02 4.99 16.98
N TYR A 100 -13.66 5.88 16.06
CA TYR A 100 -14.43 7.07 15.73
C TYR A 100 -15.28 6.83 14.49
N LEU A 101 -16.59 6.73 14.69
CA LEU A 101 -17.56 6.65 13.60
C LEU A 101 -17.82 8.05 13.05
N HIS A 102 -17.05 8.40 12.01
CA HIS A 102 -17.06 9.70 11.36
C HIS A 102 -18.13 9.76 10.26
N GLY A 103 -18.87 10.86 10.21
CA GLY A 103 -19.86 11.11 9.17
C GLY A 103 -20.24 12.58 9.12
N SER A 104 -20.50 13.08 7.90
CA SER A 104 -20.82 14.49 7.71
C SER A 104 -22.10 14.90 8.44
N PRO A 105 -22.22 16.17 8.88
CA PRO A 105 -23.45 16.69 9.46
C PRO A 105 -24.69 16.44 8.60
N GLU A 106 -24.55 16.50 7.28
CA GLU A 106 -25.62 16.27 6.31
C GLU A 106 -26.10 14.81 6.34
N LEU A 107 -25.16 13.85 6.35
CA LEU A 107 -25.47 12.43 6.44
C LEU A 107 -26.16 12.09 7.76
N ILE A 108 -25.65 12.61 8.88
CA ILE A 108 -26.22 12.37 10.20
C ILE A 108 -27.64 12.93 10.31
N ARG A 109 -27.87 14.15 9.82
CA ARG A 109 -29.21 14.76 9.75
C ARG A 109 -30.16 13.91 8.91
N ALA A 110 -29.73 13.45 7.74
CA ALA A 110 -30.54 12.61 6.87
C ALA A 110 -30.93 11.28 7.55
N ARG A 111 -29.99 10.64 8.26
CA ARG A 111 -30.25 9.40 9.01
C ARG A 111 -31.22 9.58 10.16
N LEU A 112 -31.08 10.67 10.92
CA LEU A 112 -31.98 10.98 12.02
C LEU A 112 -33.39 11.32 11.52
N ALA A 113 -33.52 12.04 10.41
CA ALA A 113 -34.81 12.35 9.80
C ALA A 113 -35.54 11.09 9.30
N ALA A 114 -34.81 10.08 8.82
CA ALA A 114 -35.37 8.82 8.34
C ALA A 114 -35.75 7.83 9.47
N ARG A 115 -35.37 8.09 10.72
CA ARG A 115 -35.58 7.17 11.85
C ARG A 115 -37.05 7.15 12.29
N GLN A 116 -37.72 6.02 12.09
CA GLN A 116 -39.07 5.76 12.59
C GLN A 116 -39.02 5.46 14.10
N GLY A 117 -39.79 6.18 14.93
CA GLY A 117 -40.09 5.77 16.32
C GLY A 117 -39.26 6.40 17.46
N HIS A 118 -38.24 7.20 17.18
CA HIS A 118 -37.56 8.00 18.21
C HIS A 118 -37.30 9.42 17.69
N PHE A 119 -38.10 10.38 18.13
CA PHE A 119 -37.89 11.80 17.83
C PHE A 119 -36.64 12.29 18.56
N PHE A 120 -35.53 12.44 17.83
CA PHE A 120 -34.33 13.11 18.34
C PHE A 120 -34.44 14.60 18.02
N PRO A 121 -34.55 15.51 19.01
CA PRO A 121 -34.74 16.94 18.73
C PRO A 121 -33.57 17.50 17.93
N ALA A 122 -33.84 18.21 16.83
CA ALA A 122 -32.80 18.77 15.95
C ALA A 122 -31.77 19.63 16.71
N GLY A 123 -32.20 20.41 17.71
CA GLY A 123 -31.30 21.23 18.53
C GLY A 123 -30.31 20.44 19.39
N LEU A 124 -30.59 19.15 19.69
CA LEU A 124 -29.66 18.29 20.42
C LEU A 124 -28.51 17.81 19.53
N LEU A 125 -28.76 17.64 18.23
CA LEU A 125 -27.72 17.27 17.27
C LEU A 125 -26.73 18.42 17.06
N ASP A 126 -27.23 19.64 16.89
CA ASP A 126 -26.37 20.82 16.70
C ASP A 126 -25.47 21.05 17.93
N SER A 127 -26.00 20.82 19.14
CA SER A 127 -25.18 20.87 20.37
C SER A 127 -24.09 19.79 20.41
N GLN A 128 -24.34 18.60 19.86
CA GLN A 128 -23.33 17.54 19.80
C GLN A 128 -22.22 17.84 18.81
N PHE A 129 -22.53 18.42 17.65
CA PHE A 129 -21.50 18.89 16.73
C PHE A 129 -20.72 20.08 17.30
N ALA A 130 -21.36 20.96 18.07
CA ALA A 130 -20.67 22.05 18.76
C ALA A 130 -19.72 21.54 19.85
N ASP A 131 -20.08 20.47 20.56
CA ASP A 131 -19.24 19.80 21.57
C ASP A 131 -18.23 18.80 20.99
N LEU A 132 -18.32 18.47 19.69
CA LEU A 132 -17.44 17.50 19.05
C LEU A 132 -16.07 18.10 18.81
N GLU A 133 -15.11 17.67 19.63
CA GLU A 133 -13.69 17.83 19.39
C GLU A 133 -13.21 16.55 18.69
N GLU A 134 -13.03 16.60 17.37
CA GLU A 134 -12.62 15.42 16.61
C GLU A 134 -11.33 14.80 17.16
N PRO A 135 -11.24 13.46 17.26
CA PRO A 135 -10.04 12.79 17.74
C PRO A 135 -8.80 13.13 16.93
N GLY A 136 -7.75 13.61 17.61
CA GLY A 136 -6.46 13.94 16.99
C GLY A 136 -5.59 12.70 16.73
N PRO A 137 -4.54 12.80 15.90
CA PRO A 137 -3.61 11.69 15.65
C PRO A 137 -2.91 11.14 16.91
N ASP A 138 -2.75 11.99 17.93
CA ASP A 138 -2.16 11.63 19.23
C ASP A 138 -3.08 10.79 20.12
N GLU A 139 -4.37 10.73 19.79
CA GLU A 139 -5.36 9.85 20.44
C GLU A 139 -5.44 8.47 19.75
N HIS A 140 -4.67 8.27 18.67
CA HIS A 140 -4.60 7.05 17.86
C HIS A 140 -5.98 6.46 17.47
N PRO A 141 -6.92 7.26 16.92
CA PRO A 141 -8.25 6.80 16.59
C PRO A 141 -8.26 5.90 15.34
N TRP A 142 -9.10 4.86 15.36
CA TRP A 142 -9.59 4.24 14.14
C TRP A 142 -10.76 5.05 13.61
N VAL A 143 -10.48 5.93 12.66
CA VAL A 143 -11.51 6.73 11.98
C VAL A 143 -12.19 5.86 10.93
N VAL A 144 -13.49 5.66 11.07
CA VAL A 144 -14.30 4.81 10.17
C VAL A 144 -15.43 5.64 9.59
N GLU A 145 -15.37 5.87 8.28
CA GLU A 145 -16.43 6.53 7.53
C GLU A 145 -17.71 5.71 7.55
N ILE A 146 -18.82 6.37 7.88
CA ILE A 146 -20.13 5.73 8.02
C ILE A 146 -21.03 5.91 6.80
N ASP A 147 -20.52 6.36 5.66
CA ASP A 147 -21.29 6.60 4.43
C ASP A 147 -21.79 5.32 3.74
N ARG A 148 -21.36 4.14 4.23
CA ARG A 148 -21.78 2.81 3.78
C ARG A 148 -22.83 2.16 4.69
N SER A 149 -23.18 0.90 4.39
CA SER A 149 -24.11 0.11 5.22
C SER A 149 -23.52 -0.18 6.61
N PRO A 150 -24.34 -0.36 7.66
CA PRO A 150 -23.85 -0.73 8.98
C PRO A 150 -22.99 -2.01 8.99
N GLU A 151 -23.30 -2.96 8.10
CA GLU A 151 -22.54 -4.19 7.90
C GLU A 151 -21.12 -3.91 7.39
N ASP A 152 -20.96 -3.06 6.37
CA ASP A 152 -19.64 -2.69 5.82
C ASP A 152 -18.80 -1.89 6.83
N VAL A 153 -19.46 -1.02 7.60
CA VAL A 153 -18.81 -0.25 8.67
C VAL A 153 -18.30 -1.21 9.75
N ALA A 154 -19.11 -2.18 10.16
CA ALA A 154 -18.69 -3.20 11.11
C ALA A 154 -17.56 -4.09 10.55
N ASP A 155 -17.58 -4.44 9.26
CA ASP A 155 -16.49 -5.20 8.61
C ASP A 155 -15.17 -4.42 8.59
N THR A 156 -15.27 -3.09 8.41
CA THR A 156 -14.10 -2.20 8.49
C THR A 156 -13.51 -2.20 9.90
N VAL A 157 -14.35 -2.09 10.94
CA VAL A 157 -13.91 -2.15 12.35
C VAL A 157 -13.25 -3.50 12.67
N LEU A 158 -13.81 -4.60 12.18
CA LEU A 158 -13.24 -5.95 12.37
C LEU A 158 -11.90 -6.11 11.66
N SER A 159 -11.77 -5.55 10.46
CA SER A 159 -10.50 -5.59 9.70
C SER A 159 -9.40 -4.81 10.42
N LEU A 160 -9.73 -3.64 10.97
CA LEU A 160 -8.80 -2.83 11.77
C LEU A 160 -8.40 -3.55 13.07
N LEU A 161 -9.36 -4.21 13.73
CA LEU A 161 -9.08 -5.03 14.91
C LEU A 161 -8.16 -6.21 14.60
N ALA A 162 -8.35 -6.89 13.48
CA ALA A 162 -7.46 -7.98 13.05
C ALA A 162 -6.05 -7.46 12.78
N ALA A 163 -5.91 -6.35 12.04
CA ALA A 163 -4.62 -5.73 11.75
C ALA A 163 -3.89 -5.27 13.03
N ASP A 164 -4.62 -4.72 14.01
CA ASP A 164 -4.05 -4.29 15.29
C ASP A 164 -3.67 -5.45 16.20
N ALA A 165 -4.40 -6.56 16.15
CA ALA A 165 -4.01 -7.80 16.83
C ALA A 165 -2.72 -8.37 16.22
N GLU A 166 -2.59 -8.34 14.89
CA GLU A 166 -1.36 -8.71 14.18
C GLU A 166 -0.20 -7.78 14.60
N ASP A 167 -0.40 -6.46 14.67
CA ASP A 167 0.62 -5.51 15.13
C ASP A 167 1.00 -5.67 16.61
N ALA A 168 0.04 -6.03 17.48
CA ALA A 168 0.26 -6.26 18.91
C ALA A 168 0.95 -7.60 19.21
N GLU A 169 0.66 -8.65 18.44
CA GLU A 169 1.41 -9.92 18.47
C GLU A 169 2.86 -9.69 18.01
N VAL A 170 3.07 -8.88 16.96
CA VAL A 170 4.41 -8.46 16.49
C VAL A 170 5.18 -7.64 17.55
N ALA A 171 4.50 -6.86 18.40
CA ALA A 171 5.12 -6.08 19.48
C ALA A 171 5.34 -6.88 20.78
N GLY A 172 4.49 -7.85 21.10
CA GLY A 172 4.57 -8.73 22.28
C GLY A 172 5.63 -9.84 22.14
N GLU A 173 5.93 -10.26 20.91
CA GLU A 173 7.00 -11.22 20.55
C GLU A 173 8.38 -10.54 20.39
N ALA A 174 8.57 -9.34 20.95
CA ALA A 174 9.91 -8.75 21.12
C ALA A 174 10.76 -9.46 22.19
N GLY A 175 10.25 -10.53 22.80
CA GLY A 175 11.04 -11.59 23.42
C GLY A 175 11.19 -12.75 22.44
N GLU A 176 12.34 -12.82 21.77
CA GLU A 176 12.69 -13.71 20.64
C GLU A 176 11.97 -13.38 19.31
N ALA A 177 12.50 -12.39 18.60
CA ALA A 177 12.06 -12.02 17.25
C ALA A 177 11.99 -13.23 16.31
N ALA A 178 10.78 -13.63 15.93
CA ALA A 178 10.57 -14.55 14.82
C ALA A 178 11.21 -13.94 13.55
N ALA A 179 11.92 -14.77 12.79
CA ALA A 179 12.60 -14.34 11.58
C ALA A 179 11.58 -13.84 10.54
N SER A 180 11.67 -12.57 10.14
CA SER A 180 10.91 -12.01 9.01
C SER A 180 11.23 -12.79 7.73
N PRO A 181 10.21 -13.20 6.93
CA PRO A 181 10.41 -13.94 5.68
C PRO A 181 11.18 -13.13 4.62
N THR A 182 11.28 -11.81 4.80
CA THR A 182 12.05 -10.91 3.91
C THR A 182 13.28 -10.31 4.58
N GLY A 183 13.68 -10.82 5.75
CA GLY A 183 14.82 -10.35 6.52
C GLY A 183 14.59 -8.97 7.14
N GLU A 184 15.68 -8.21 7.32
CA GLU A 184 15.62 -6.85 7.87
C GLU A 184 14.74 -5.90 7.04
N GLN A 185 14.25 -4.84 7.70
CA GLN A 185 13.48 -3.79 7.06
C GLN A 185 14.05 -2.42 7.40
N TRP A 186 14.12 -1.57 6.39
CA TRP A 186 14.65 -0.22 6.53
C TRP A 186 13.62 0.78 6.04
N GLN A 187 13.25 1.66 6.95
CA GLN A 187 12.23 2.66 6.73
C GLN A 187 12.85 4.04 6.53
N VAL A 188 12.28 4.80 5.61
CA VAL A 188 12.59 6.22 5.40
C VAL A 188 11.32 7.07 5.41
N ARG A 189 11.45 8.34 5.77
CA ARG A 189 10.37 9.31 5.91
C ARG A 189 10.78 10.68 5.38
N HIS A 190 9.81 11.43 4.86
CA HIS A 190 9.98 12.84 4.50
C HIS A 190 8.60 13.53 4.53
N GLY A 191 8.36 14.41 5.50
CA GLY A 191 7.03 14.97 5.73
C GLY A 191 6.00 13.85 6.01
N GLY A 192 4.83 13.91 5.36
CA GLY A 192 3.79 12.86 5.44
C GLY A 192 4.09 11.59 4.64
N GLN A 193 5.27 11.45 4.05
CA GLN A 193 5.64 10.29 3.24
C GLN A 193 6.41 9.24 4.04
N ARG A 194 6.20 7.97 3.70
CA ARG A 194 6.91 6.82 4.28
C ARG A 194 7.13 5.75 3.23
N ALA A 195 8.36 5.24 3.14
CA ALA A 195 8.70 4.07 2.32
C ALA A 195 9.44 3.02 3.15
N VAL A 196 9.29 1.75 2.78
CA VAL A 196 9.95 0.60 3.43
C VAL A 196 10.64 -0.26 2.39
N VAL A 197 11.92 -0.54 2.63
CA VAL A 197 12.77 -1.41 1.81
C VAL A 197 13.17 -2.62 2.65
N VAL A 198 13.14 -3.82 2.07
CA VAL A 198 13.46 -5.07 2.77
C VAL A 198 14.80 -5.65 2.30
N GLN A 199 15.43 -6.45 3.18
CA GLN A 199 16.71 -7.09 2.93
C GLN A 199 16.67 -8.03 1.73
N LEU A 200 15.61 -8.85 1.63
CA LEU A 200 15.46 -9.79 0.52
C LEU A 200 15.22 -9.05 -0.80
N GLY A 201 16.16 -9.20 -1.74
CA GLY A 201 16.09 -8.59 -3.06
C GLY A 201 16.23 -7.05 -3.07
N GLY A 202 16.50 -6.43 -1.92
CA GLY A 202 16.49 -4.96 -1.78
C GLY A 202 15.13 -4.36 -2.16
N ALA A 203 14.04 -5.12 -1.97
CA ALA A 203 12.74 -4.83 -2.57
C ALA A 203 12.02 -3.67 -1.87
N LEU A 204 11.31 -2.85 -2.65
CA LEU A 204 10.44 -1.80 -2.15
C LEU A 204 9.10 -2.41 -1.69
N ALA A 205 8.96 -2.65 -0.39
CA ALA A 205 7.79 -3.32 0.18
C ALA A 205 6.58 -2.38 0.32
N HIS A 206 6.82 -1.12 0.65
CA HIS A 206 5.77 -0.15 0.96
C HIS A 206 6.14 1.26 0.52
N TYR A 207 5.14 2.02 0.07
CA TYR A 207 5.22 3.47 -0.07
C TYR A 207 3.83 4.10 0.10
N GLU A 208 3.76 5.10 0.97
CA GLU A 208 2.57 5.91 1.23
C GLU A 208 2.92 7.39 1.32
N ALA A 209 1.93 8.24 1.06
CA ALA A 209 1.98 9.67 1.26
C ALA A 209 0.67 10.14 1.91
N ASP A 210 0.78 10.87 3.03
CA ASP A 210 -0.35 11.46 3.74
C ASP A 210 -1.46 10.45 4.08
N GLY A 211 -1.05 9.25 4.52
CA GLY A 211 -1.95 8.14 4.88
C GLY A 211 -2.50 7.33 3.69
N ARG A 212 -2.19 7.73 2.45
CA ARG A 212 -2.62 7.02 1.25
C ARG A 212 -1.52 6.08 0.74
N ALA A 213 -1.82 4.79 0.69
CA ALA A 213 -0.97 3.81 0.02
C ALA A 213 -0.87 4.12 -1.48
N LEU A 214 0.37 4.13 -2.00
CA LEU A 214 0.66 4.33 -3.43
C LEU A 214 1.10 3.03 -4.09
N LEU A 215 1.45 2.03 -3.27
CA LEU A 215 1.78 0.69 -3.70
C LEU A 215 0.80 -0.34 -3.11
N ASP A 216 0.38 -1.30 -3.93
CA ASP A 216 -0.15 -2.58 -3.46
C ASP A 216 1.06 -3.45 -3.05
N GLY A 217 1.58 -3.15 -1.86
CA GLY A 217 2.80 -3.73 -1.31
C GLY A 217 2.59 -5.03 -0.55
N PHE A 218 3.46 -5.27 0.43
CA PHE A 218 3.36 -6.38 1.37
C PHE A 218 3.88 -5.97 2.75
N GLY A 219 3.38 -6.64 3.80
CA GLY A 219 3.72 -6.34 5.18
C GLY A 219 4.89 -7.16 5.73
N PRO A 220 5.38 -6.85 6.95
CA PRO A 220 6.52 -7.51 7.60
C PRO A 220 6.50 -9.03 7.66
N GLY A 221 5.34 -9.64 7.90
CA GLY A 221 5.18 -11.10 8.01
C GLY A 221 4.85 -11.79 6.69
N SER A 222 4.80 -11.06 5.57
CA SER A 222 4.37 -11.61 4.28
C SER A 222 5.55 -11.98 3.38
N PRO A 223 5.51 -13.13 2.68
CA PRO A 223 6.47 -13.39 1.61
C PRO A 223 6.23 -12.42 0.44
N ILE A 224 7.26 -12.21 -0.37
CA ILE A 224 7.12 -11.47 -1.63
C ILE A 224 6.37 -12.34 -2.63
N THR A 225 5.27 -11.80 -3.17
CA THR A 225 4.45 -12.45 -4.21
C THR A 225 4.44 -11.60 -5.48
N GLY A 226 4.28 -12.24 -6.64
CA GLY A 226 4.11 -11.53 -7.92
C GLY A 226 5.24 -10.57 -8.32
N GLY A 227 6.45 -10.70 -7.74
CA GLY A 227 7.56 -9.79 -8.01
C GLY A 227 7.48 -8.43 -7.30
N ARG A 228 6.51 -8.21 -6.41
CA ARG A 228 6.23 -6.90 -5.79
C ARG A 228 7.49 -6.22 -5.26
N GLY A 229 7.80 -5.05 -5.81
CA GLY A 229 8.91 -4.20 -5.40
C GLY A 229 10.30 -4.72 -5.73
N GLN A 230 10.42 -5.94 -6.28
CA GLN A 230 11.71 -6.59 -6.53
C GLN A 230 12.49 -5.90 -7.65
N LEU A 231 13.81 -5.87 -7.47
CA LEU A 231 14.77 -5.46 -8.48
C LEU A 231 15.02 -6.62 -9.46
N LEU A 232 14.97 -6.32 -10.75
CA LEU A 232 15.09 -7.28 -11.84
C LEU A 232 16.50 -7.18 -12.44
N VAL A 233 17.47 -7.87 -11.85
CA VAL A 233 18.90 -7.72 -12.16
C VAL A 233 19.57 -9.09 -12.24
N PRO A 234 20.35 -9.42 -13.29
CA PRO A 234 20.87 -8.55 -14.35
C PRO A 234 20.06 -8.57 -15.65
N TRP A 235 18.78 -8.93 -15.61
CA TRP A 235 17.85 -8.67 -16.71
C TRP A 235 16.42 -8.50 -16.18
N PRO A 236 15.62 -7.59 -16.77
CA PRO A 236 14.19 -7.57 -16.56
C PRO A 236 13.50 -8.64 -17.41
N ASN A 237 12.29 -9.02 -17.00
CA ASN A 237 11.43 -9.95 -17.71
C ASN A 237 12.13 -11.28 -18.09
N ARG A 238 11.73 -11.91 -19.18
CA ARG A 238 12.10 -13.29 -19.56
C ARG A 238 13.38 -13.37 -20.39
N LEU A 239 14.07 -14.49 -20.27
CA LEU A 239 15.08 -14.98 -21.18
C LEU A 239 14.69 -16.39 -21.63
N GLY A 240 14.46 -16.56 -22.93
CA GLY A 240 13.94 -17.79 -23.49
C GLY A 240 14.91 -18.95 -23.31
N ASP A 241 14.40 -20.10 -22.87
CA ASP A 241 15.14 -21.34 -22.64
C ASP A 241 16.28 -21.20 -21.59
N GLY A 242 16.38 -20.05 -20.94
CA GLY A 242 17.53 -19.68 -20.11
C GLY A 242 18.86 -19.67 -20.87
N ARG A 243 18.86 -19.66 -22.21
CA ARG A 243 20.07 -19.80 -23.03
C ARG A 243 20.44 -18.49 -23.68
N TYR A 244 21.73 -18.20 -23.78
CA TYR A 244 22.21 -17.07 -24.58
C TYR A 244 23.67 -17.28 -24.96
N ARG A 245 24.13 -16.53 -25.97
CA ARG A 245 25.53 -16.55 -26.40
C ARG A 245 26.16 -15.20 -26.15
N PHE A 246 27.25 -15.16 -25.40
CA PHE A 246 27.98 -13.93 -25.10
C PHE A 246 29.48 -14.18 -25.03
N GLY A 247 30.29 -13.26 -25.54
CA GLY A 247 31.76 -13.40 -25.52
C GLY A 247 32.27 -14.68 -26.19
N GLY A 248 31.54 -15.21 -27.18
CA GLY A 248 31.88 -16.47 -27.86
C GLY A 248 31.52 -17.75 -27.09
N GLN A 249 30.86 -17.64 -25.93
CA GLN A 249 30.44 -18.77 -25.10
C GLN A 249 28.92 -18.96 -25.13
N ASP A 250 28.47 -20.21 -25.13
CA ASP A 250 27.06 -20.56 -24.93
C ASP A 250 26.82 -20.76 -23.43
N LEU A 251 25.85 -20.02 -22.88
CA LEU A 251 25.57 -19.95 -21.46
C LEU A 251 24.14 -20.44 -21.19
N GLN A 252 23.94 -21.12 -20.05
CA GLN A 252 22.67 -21.68 -19.60
C GLN A 252 22.38 -21.26 -18.17
N LEU A 253 21.34 -20.46 -18.00
CA LEU A 253 20.76 -20.07 -16.72
C LEU A 253 19.77 -21.12 -16.21
N PRO A 254 19.58 -21.23 -14.89
CA PRO A 254 18.45 -21.97 -14.31
C PRO A 254 17.12 -21.42 -14.81
N LEU A 255 16.16 -22.30 -15.08
CA LEU A 255 14.80 -21.91 -15.42
C LEU A 255 14.03 -21.59 -14.13
N THR A 256 13.66 -20.32 -13.99
CA THR A 256 12.88 -19.81 -12.84
C THR A 256 11.40 -19.63 -13.17
N GLU A 257 11.01 -19.83 -14.43
CA GLU A 257 9.64 -20.01 -14.91
C GLU A 257 9.58 -21.30 -15.75
N PRO A 258 9.62 -22.50 -15.11
CA PRO A 258 9.80 -23.78 -15.82
C PRO A 258 8.67 -24.10 -16.80
N GLU A 259 7.43 -23.74 -16.46
CA GLU A 259 6.22 -24.02 -17.26
C GLU A 259 6.27 -23.35 -18.64
N LYS A 260 6.83 -22.13 -18.71
CA LYS A 260 7.04 -21.39 -19.97
C LYS A 260 8.45 -21.57 -20.53
N HIS A 261 9.26 -22.39 -19.87
CA HIS A 261 10.63 -22.69 -20.23
C HIS A 261 11.53 -21.44 -20.30
N ASN A 262 11.44 -20.56 -19.29
CA ASN A 262 12.20 -19.29 -19.26
C ASN A 262 13.01 -19.13 -17.97
N ALA A 263 14.07 -18.33 -18.05
CA ALA A 263 14.68 -17.69 -16.89
C ALA A 263 14.14 -16.26 -16.77
N ILE A 264 13.51 -15.91 -15.65
CA ILE A 264 12.80 -14.65 -15.48
C ILE A 264 13.36 -13.80 -14.34
N HIS A 265 13.46 -12.48 -14.59
CA HIS A 265 13.70 -11.44 -13.59
C HIS A 265 15.08 -11.46 -12.91
N GLY A 266 16.10 -11.97 -13.61
CA GLY A 266 17.46 -11.92 -13.11
C GLY A 266 17.75 -12.90 -11.97
N LEU A 267 18.79 -12.58 -11.21
CA LEU A 267 19.44 -13.44 -10.22
C LEU A 267 19.44 -12.86 -8.81
N LEU A 268 19.05 -11.59 -8.63
CA LEU A 268 19.20 -10.89 -7.34
C LEU A 268 17.89 -10.73 -6.55
N ARG A 269 16.74 -11.09 -7.11
CA ARG A 269 15.42 -10.87 -6.47
C ARG A 269 15.18 -11.71 -5.20
N TRP A 270 15.94 -12.80 -5.03
CA TRP A 270 15.86 -13.71 -3.88
C TRP A 270 17.16 -13.76 -3.06
N THR A 271 18.04 -12.79 -3.27
CA THR A 271 19.35 -12.71 -2.59
C THR A 271 19.25 -11.68 -1.47
N PRO A 272 19.92 -11.85 -0.32
CA PRO A 272 20.01 -10.79 0.68
C PRO A 272 20.84 -9.61 0.17
N TRP A 273 20.34 -8.41 0.42
CA TRP A 273 21.05 -7.15 0.21
C TRP A 273 21.49 -6.60 1.57
N GLN A 274 22.59 -5.87 1.59
CA GLN A 274 23.15 -5.27 2.79
C GLN A 274 22.80 -3.79 2.83
N LEU A 275 22.51 -3.29 4.02
CA LEU A 275 22.39 -1.85 4.24
C LEU A 275 23.76 -1.20 4.05
N LEU A 276 23.84 -0.24 3.11
CA LEU A 276 25.06 0.53 2.89
C LEU A 276 25.03 1.84 3.67
N THR A 277 23.94 2.61 3.51
CA THR A 277 23.74 3.88 4.20
C THR A 277 22.25 4.11 4.45
N ARG A 278 21.94 4.83 5.53
CA ARG A 278 20.58 5.27 5.85
C ARG A 278 20.61 6.65 6.50
N THR A 279 19.76 7.54 6.01
CA THR A 279 19.37 8.80 6.65
C THR A 279 17.88 8.73 7.01
N GLU A 280 17.29 9.84 7.45
CA GLU A 280 15.85 9.91 7.69
C GLU A 280 15.05 9.67 6.40
N ASP A 281 15.49 10.26 5.29
CA ASP A 281 14.77 10.30 4.00
C ASP A 281 15.35 9.38 2.92
N THR A 282 16.51 8.78 3.16
CA THR A 282 17.24 7.98 2.16
C THR A 282 17.69 6.65 2.73
N VAL A 283 17.51 5.57 1.97
CA VAL A 283 18.11 4.27 2.25
C VAL A 283 18.80 3.77 1.01
N ARG A 284 20.04 3.30 1.18
CA ARG A 284 20.81 2.67 0.13
C ARG A 284 21.22 1.27 0.55
N VAL A 285 20.92 0.31 -0.31
CA VAL A 285 21.21 -1.11 -0.12
C VAL A 285 22.07 -1.61 -1.28
N GLY A 286 22.88 -2.64 -1.04
CA GLY A 286 23.73 -3.21 -2.09
C GLY A 286 24.00 -4.69 -1.92
N THR A 287 24.41 -5.32 -3.00
CA THR A 287 24.80 -6.73 -3.03
C THR A 287 25.80 -6.97 -4.16
N THR A 288 26.58 -8.04 -4.03
CA THR A 288 27.50 -8.51 -5.06
C THR A 288 26.83 -9.64 -5.83
N LEU A 289 26.71 -9.49 -7.15
CA LEU A 289 26.40 -10.60 -8.04
C LEU A 289 27.69 -11.32 -8.39
N PHE A 290 27.98 -12.40 -7.66
CA PHE A 290 29.12 -13.26 -7.96
C PHE A 290 28.91 -14.08 -9.24
N PRO A 291 29.99 -14.40 -9.97
CA PRO A 291 29.95 -15.37 -11.06
C PRO A 291 29.29 -16.68 -10.61
N GLN A 292 28.31 -17.14 -11.38
CA GLN A 292 27.55 -18.36 -11.07
C GLN A 292 27.12 -19.08 -12.35
N PRO A 293 26.60 -20.32 -12.28
CA PRO A 293 26.19 -21.07 -13.46
C PRO A 293 25.26 -20.26 -14.38
N GLY A 294 25.62 -20.17 -15.65
CA GLY A 294 24.88 -19.40 -16.65
C GLY A 294 25.15 -17.90 -16.66
N TYR A 295 25.83 -17.34 -15.65
CA TYR A 295 26.21 -15.92 -15.63
C TYR A 295 27.60 -15.76 -14.96
N PRO A 296 28.70 -15.94 -15.71
CA PRO A 296 30.07 -15.93 -15.18
C PRO A 296 30.65 -14.52 -15.00
N PHE A 297 29.84 -13.51 -14.69
CA PHE A 297 30.26 -12.11 -14.59
C PHE A 297 30.09 -11.58 -13.17
N LEU A 298 31.04 -10.75 -12.72
CA LEU A 298 31.04 -10.13 -11.39
C LEU A 298 30.49 -8.71 -11.49
N LEU A 299 29.40 -8.42 -10.77
CA LEU A 299 28.84 -7.07 -10.68
C LEU A 299 28.65 -6.65 -9.21
N GLU A 300 28.96 -5.39 -8.92
CA GLU A 300 28.52 -4.73 -7.69
C GLU A 300 27.24 -3.95 -7.99
N VAL A 301 26.16 -4.22 -7.24
CA VAL A 301 24.85 -3.62 -7.48
C VAL A 301 24.38 -2.88 -6.24
N ALA A 302 23.85 -1.67 -6.42
CA ALA A 302 23.26 -0.89 -5.34
C ALA A 302 21.95 -0.24 -5.78
N ALA A 303 20.99 -0.16 -4.88
CA ALA A 303 19.74 0.57 -5.05
C ALA A 303 19.62 1.63 -3.96
N GLU A 304 19.32 2.87 -4.37
CA GLU A 304 19.05 3.99 -3.49
C GLU A 304 17.59 4.39 -3.62
N TYR A 305 16.92 4.52 -2.47
CA TYR A 305 15.54 4.96 -2.34
C TYR A 305 15.54 6.24 -1.53
N ARG A 306 15.08 7.33 -2.13
CA ARG A 306 15.13 8.67 -1.54
C ARG A 306 13.75 9.32 -1.61
N LEU A 307 13.24 9.73 -0.46
CA LEU A 307 12.05 10.55 -0.38
C LEU A 307 12.41 12.04 -0.44
N GLY A 308 11.55 12.82 -1.08
CA GLY A 308 11.67 14.28 -1.13
C GLY A 308 10.33 14.95 -1.41
N PRO A 309 10.31 16.28 -1.63
CA PRO A 309 9.07 17.02 -1.87
C PRO A 309 8.27 16.51 -3.08
N GLY A 310 8.96 15.98 -4.10
CA GLY A 310 8.34 15.43 -5.32
C GLY A 310 7.96 13.95 -5.25
N GLY A 311 8.09 13.30 -4.09
CA GLY A 311 7.80 11.88 -3.89
C GLY A 311 9.04 11.01 -3.72
N LEU A 312 8.92 9.73 -4.08
CA LEU A 312 9.99 8.74 -4.04
C LEU A 312 10.81 8.77 -5.33
N GLU A 313 12.14 8.84 -5.21
CA GLU A 313 13.10 8.56 -6.27
C GLU A 313 13.82 7.25 -5.98
N VAL A 314 14.02 6.45 -7.02
CA VAL A 314 14.79 5.21 -6.97
C VAL A 314 15.90 5.23 -8.03
N ALA A 315 17.12 4.93 -7.60
CA ALA A 315 18.28 4.80 -8.48
C ALA A 315 18.94 3.43 -8.29
N VAL A 316 18.94 2.62 -9.34
CA VAL A 316 19.58 1.30 -9.36
C VAL A 316 20.86 1.39 -10.17
N SER A 317 22.00 1.12 -9.55
CA SER A 317 23.31 1.17 -10.18
C SER A 317 23.97 -0.20 -10.18
N ALA A 318 24.64 -0.53 -11.29
CA ALA A 318 25.52 -1.69 -11.38
C ALA A 318 26.89 -1.28 -11.91
N ALA A 319 27.94 -1.83 -11.31
CA ALA A 319 29.32 -1.66 -11.74
C ALA A 319 29.93 -3.02 -12.05
N ASN A 320 30.59 -3.14 -13.22
CA ASN A 320 31.37 -4.33 -13.51
C ASN A 320 32.73 -4.23 -12.81
N THR A 321 32.91 -5.00 -11.74
CA THR A 321 34.16 -5.09 -10.98
C THR A 321 35.00 -6.31 -11.39
N GLY A 322 34.53 -7.08 -12.37
CA GLY A 322 35.27 -8.18 -12.99
C GLY A 322 36.26 -7.72 -14.07
N GLY A 323 36.98 -8.69 -14.63
CA GLY A 323 38.00 -8.46 -15.67
C GLY A 323 37.52 -8.63 -17.11
N VAL A 324 36.24 -8.91 -17.35
CA VAL A 324 35.67 -9.16 -18.68
C VAL A 324 34.35 -8.40 -18.87
N PRO A 325 33.94 -8.05 -20.11
CA PRO A 325 32.66 -7.40 -20.37
C PRO A 325 31.48 -8.24 -19.88
N ALA A 326 30.43 -7.60 -19.35
CA ALA A 326 29.25 -8.27 -18.79
C ALA A 326 27.94 -7.82 -19.46
N PRO A 327 27.08 -8.73 -19.95
CA PRO A 327 25.76 -8.38 -20.46
C PRO A 327 24.83 -8.00 -19.30
N TYR A 328 24.09 -6.91 -19.44
CA TYR A 328 23.31 -6.32 -18.36
C TYR A 328 22.01 -5.70 -18.87
N GLY A 329 20.96 -5.91 -18.08
CA GLY A 329 19.70 -5.19 -18.12
C GLY A 329 19.19 -5.00 -16.69
N VAL A 330 18.27 -4.06 -16.50
CA VAL A 330 17.68 -3.80 -15.21
C VAL A 330 16.24 -3.34 -15.33
N GLY A 331 15.44 -3.72 -14.34
CA GLY A 331 14.16 -3.09 -14.08
C GLY A 331 13.75 -3.21 -12.61
N GLN A 332 12.57 -2.74 -12.28
CA GLN A 332 11.98 -2.91 -10.95
C GLN A 332 10.48 -3.06 -11.06
N HIS A 333 9.87 -3.85 -10.17
CA HIS A 333 8.50 -4.33 -10.33
C HIS A 333 7.52 -3.79 -9.25
N PRO A 334 7.35 -2.46 -9.09
CA PRO A 334 6.37 -1.90 -8.16
C PRO A 334 4.95 -2.10 -8.68
N TYR A 335 4.01 -2.42 -7.79
CA TYR A 335 2.57 -2.44 -8.10
C TYR A 335 1.94 -1.16 -7.57
N LEU A 336 1.49 -0.30 -8.47
CA LEU A 336 0.81 0.94 -8.12
C LEU A 336 -0.64 0.67 -7.71
N THR A 337 -1.13 1.46 -6.76
CA THR A 337 -2.56 1.50 -6.41
C THR A 337 -3.03 2.94 -6.23
N VAL A 338 -4.32 3.15 -6.45
CA VAL A 338 -5.03 4.42 -6.19
C VAL A 338 -6.16 4.23 -5.20
N GLY A 339 -6.15 3.12 -4.44
CA GLY A 339 -7.13 2.81 -3.41
C GLY A 339 -8.48 2.32 -3.95
N THR A 340 -8.51 1.79 -5.17
CA THR A 340 -9.64 1.04 -5.71
C THR A 340 -9.54 -0.43 -5.32
N ASP A 341 -10.67 -1.14 -5.16
CA ASP A 341 -10.67 -2.58 -4.87
C ASP A 341 -10.01 -3.38 -6.00
N LEU A 342 -10.38 -3.05 -7.25
CA LEU A 342 -9.81 -3.58 -8.49
C LEU A 342 -9.38 -2.43 -9.39
N VAL A 343 -8.42 -2.70 -10.29
CA VAL A 343 -7.85 -1.70 -11.21
C VAL A 343 -8.77 -1.32 -12.37
N ASP A 344 -9.86 -2.05 -12.58
CA ASP A 344 -10.77 -1.93 -13.73
C ASP A 344 -11.28 -0.50 -13.97
N THR A 345 -11.58 0.22 -12.89
CA THR A 345 -12.09 1.60 -12.96
C THR A 345 -10.98 2.65 -12.94
N ALA A 346 -9.77 2.29 -12.53
CA ALA A 346 -8.64 3.20 -12.48
C ALA A 346 -8.29 3.69 -13.90
N LEU A 347 -7.96 4.97 -14.01
CA LEU A 347 -7.62 5.60 -15.28
C LEU A 347 -6.11 5.47 -15.49
N LEU A 348 -5.71 4.80 -16.58
CA LEU A 348 -4.32 4.59 -16.94
C LEU A 348 -3.94 5.52 -18.11
N THR A 349 -2.76 6.10 -18.02
CA THR A 349 -2.05 6.75 -19.13
C THR A 349 -0.67 6.14 -19.28
N VAL A 350 -0.31 5.68 -20.48
CA VAL A 350 1.03 5.19 -20.84
C VAL A 350 1.53 6.01 -22.03
N PRO A 351 2.62 6.78 -21.87
CA PRO A 351 3.10 7.71 -22.89
C PRO A 351 3.96 6.96 -23.91
N ALA A 352 3.39 5.97 -24.61
CA ALA A 352 4.13 5.09 -25.49
C ALA A 352 3.45 4.96 -26.85
N ARG A 353 4.26 4.96 -27.92
CA ARG A 353 3.75 4.84 -29.30
C ARG A 353 3.63 3.39 -29.77
N TYR A 354 4.35 2.47 -29.13
CA TYR A 354 4.40 1.07 -29.52
C TYR A 354 4.23 0.14 -28.32
N ARG A 355 3.66 -1.04 -28.58
CA ARG A 355 3.76 -2.20 -27.69
C ARG A 355 4.61 -3.30 -28.32
N LEU A 356 5.22 -4.11 -27.47
CA LEU A 356 5.85 -5.37 -27.86
C LEU A 356 4.81 -6.48 -27.67
N ARG A 357 4.53 -7.21 -28.74
CA ARG A 357 3.74 -8.43 -28.67
C ARG A 357 4.56 -9.53 -28.04
N SER A 358 3.88 -10.38 -27.29
CA SER A 358 4.46 -11.60 -26.73
C SER A 358 3.74 -12.82 -27.27
N ASP A 359 4.46 -13.93 -27.42
CA ASP A 359 3.85 -15.24 -27.66
C ASP A 359 3.31 -15.85 -26.35
N ASP A 360 2.80 -17.08 -26.43
CA ASP A 360 2.21 -17.80 -25.27
C ASP A 360 3.23 -18.08 -24.15
N ARG A 361 4.54 -18.02 -24.45
CA ARG A 361 5.62 -18.14 -23.47
C ARG A 361 5.99 -16.80 -22.86
N GLY A 362 5.40 -15.69 -23.31
CA GLY A 362 5.77 -14.35 -22.90
C GLY A 362 7.03 -13.83 -23.61
N MET A 363 7.44 -14.45 -24.72
CA MET A 363 8.63 -14.04 -25.48
C MET A 363 8.28 -13.01 -26.55
N PRO A 364 9.17 -12.03 -26.84
CA PRO A 364 8.91 -11.03 -27.87
C PRO A 364 8.60 -11.65 -29.24
N ALA A 365 7.44 -11.32 -29.80
CA ALA A 365 6.94 -11.78 -31.10
C ALA A 365 6.84 -10.66 -32.14
N GLY A 366 7.21 -9.44 -31.78
CA GLY A 366 7.27 -8.27 -32.67
C GLY A 366 6.81 -6.99 -31.99
N GLN A 367 6.84 -5.89 -32.73
CA GLN A 367 6.43 -4.56 -32.28
C GLN A 367 5.27 -4.06 -33.14
N GLU A 368 4.29 -3.40 -32.53
CA GLU A 368 3.18 -2.78 -33.25
C GLU A 368 2.78 -1.43 -32.63
N PRO A 369 2.27 -0.48 -33.44
CA PRO A 369 1.77 0.78 -32.93
C PRO A 369 0.56 0.56 -32.02
N VAL A 370 0.43 1.39 -30.97
CA VAL A 370 -0.74 1.33 -30.08
C VAL A 370 -1.95 2.05 -30.66
N GLU A 371 -1.73 3.02 -31.56
CA GLU A 371 -2.77 3.88 -32.12
C GLU A 371 -3.93 3.11 -32.74
N GLY A 372 -5.15 3.44 -32.30
CA GLY A 372 -6.37 2.78 -32.78
C GLY A 372 -6.56 1.35 -32.28
N THR A 373 -5.73 0.87 -31.35
CA THR A 373 -5.86 -0.45 -30.72
C THR A 373 -6.40 -0.33 -29.29
N PRO A 374 -6.90 -1.42 -28.67
CA PRO A 374 -7.31 -1.42 -27.26
C PRO A 374 -6.21 -1.04 -26.26
N TYR A 375 -4.94 -1.08 -26.68
CA TYR A 375 -3.77 -0.77 -25.87
C TYR A 375 -3.31 0.68 -26.03
N ASP A 376 -4.09 1.53 -26.71
CA ASP A 376 -3.82 2.96 -26.78
C ASP A 376 -4.19 3.65 -25.46
N PHE A 377 -3.21 3.70 -24.56
CA PHE A 377 -3.28 4.43 -23.30
C PHE A 377 -2.55 5.78 -23.37
N ARG A 378 -2.26 6.33 -24.57
CA ARG A 378 -1.60 7.65 -24.68
C ARG A 378 -2.46 8.77 -24.09
N THR A 379 -3.78 8.57 -24.06
CA THR A 379 -4.74 9.40 -23.34
C THR A 379 -5.36 8.62 -22.19
N ALA A 380 -5.62 9.30 -21.07
CA ALA A 380 -6.20 8.70 -19.88
C ALA A 380 -7.53 8.00 -20.19
N ARG A 381 -7.65 6.74 -19.79
CA ARG A 381 -8.89 5.95 -19.92
C ARG A 381 -8.96 4.85 -18.86
N PRO A 382 -10.16 4.35 -18.52
CA PRO A 382 -10.29 3.17 -17.66
C PRO A 382 -9.55 1.97 -18.26
N ILE A 383 -8.94 1.17 -17.38
CA ILE A 383 -8.32 -0.11 -17.75
C ILE A 383 -9.41 -1.09 -18.24
N GLY A 384 -10.57 -1.10 -17.60
CA GLY A 384 -11.66 -2.03 -17.90
C GLY A 384 -11.28 -3.48 -17.62
N ASP A 385 -11.84 -4.40 -18.40
CA ASP A 385 -11.56 -5.84 -18.36
C ASP A 385 -10.28 -6.25 -19.10
N LEU A 386 -9.56 -5.29 -19.70
CA LEU A 386 -8.34 -5.58 -20.44
C LEU A 386 -7.27 -6.16 -19.49
N ALA A 387 -6.83 -7.38 -19.80
CA ALA A 387 -5.67 -7.99 -19.18
C ALA A 387 -4.40 -7.46 -19.87
N LEU A 388 -3.58 -6.75 -19.10
CA LEU A 388 -2.28 -6.27 -19.51
C LEU A 388 -1.21 -7.18 -18.91
N ASP A 389 -0.36 -7.72 -19.77
CA ASP A 389 1.00 -8.18 -19.51
C ASP A 389 1.81 -7.70 -20.71
N THR A 390 1.94 -6.37 -20.82
CA THR A 390 2.34 -5.69 -22.05
C THR A 390 3.52 -4.76 -21.83
N ALA A 391 4.60 -5.00 -22.58
CA ALA A 391 5.73 -4.09 -22.66
C ALA A 391 5.45 -2.99 -23.69
N PHE A 392 5.72 -1.75 -23.30
CA PHE A 392 5.56 -0.55 -24.12
C PHE A 392 6.92 0.11 -24.38
N THR A 393 7.05 0.75 -25.55
CA THR A 393 8.27 1.45 -25.99
C THR A 393 7.95 2.65 -26.90
N GLY A 394 8.99 3.38 -27.31
CA GLY A 394 8.85 4.64 -28.03
C GLY A 394 8.19 5.69 -27.14
N LEU A 395 8.74 5.86 -25.94
CA LEU A 395 8.19 6.71 -24.89
C LEU A 395 8.21 8.19 -25.31
N ASP A 396 7.09 8.87 -25.14
CA ASP A 396 6.99 10.32 -25.24
C ASP A 396 7.58 10.93 -23.97
N ARG A 397 8.70 11.63 -24.12
CA ARG A 397 9.45 12.25 -23.03
C ARG A 397 9.23 13.75 -23.06
N ASP A 398 9.07 14.33 -21.88
CA ASP A 398 9.06 15.78 -21.71
C ASP A 398 10.41 16.35 -22.18
N PRO A 399 10.43 17.38 -23.04
CA PRO A 399 11.67 17.93 -23.58
C PRO A 399 12.48 18.71 -22.54
N ASP A 400 11.88 19.18 -21.45
CA ASP A 400 12.55 20.01 -20.45
C ASP A 400 13.33 19.17 -19.44
N ASP A 401 12.78 18.04 -19.00
CA ASP A 401 13.41 17.16 -18.00
C ASP A 401 13.79 15.75 -18.52
N GLY A 402 13.39 15.41 -19.74
CA GLY A 402 13.69 14.14 -20.40
C GLY A 402 12.90 12.94 -19.85
N ARG A 403 11.91 13.15 -18.98
CA ARG A 403 11.15 12.06 -18.33
C ARG A 403 9.92 11.68 -19.15
N ALA A 404 9.58 10.40 -19.16
CA ALA A 404 8.26 9.93 -19.56
C ALA A 404 7.45 9.58 -18.31
N VAL A 405 6.12 9.79 -18.31
CA VAL A 405 5.29 9.58 -17.12
C VAL A 405 4.15 8.61 -17.41
N VAL A 406 4.17 7.45 -16.75
CA VAL A 406 2.99 6.57 -16.67
C VAL A 406 2.14 7.04 -15.49
N ARG A 407 0.86 7.30 -15.74
CA ARG A 407 -0.06 7.81 -14.71
C ARG A 407 -1.13 6.78 -14.39
N LEU A 408 -1.32 6.52 -13.10
CA LEU A 408 -2.48 5.81 -12.59
C LEU A 408 -3.30 6.79 -11.75
N ALA A 409 -4.52 7.07 -12.20
CA ALA A 409 -5.44 7.98 -11.55
C ALA A 409 -6.63 7.23 -10.97
N HIS A 410 -7.11 7.71 -9.81
CA HIS A 410 -8.38 7.29 -9.25
C HIS A 410 -9.52 7.61 -10.22
N PRO A 411 -10.63 6.84 -10.26
CA PRO A 411 -11.76 7.09 -11.17
C PRO A 411 -12.36 8.50 -11.05
N SER A 412 -12.21 9.15 -9.89
CA SER A 412 -12.65 10.55 -9.70
C SER A 412 -11.84 11.56 -10.51
N GLY A 413 -10.64 11.21 -10.98
CA GLY A 413 -9.70 12.11 -11.66
C GLY A 413 -9.03 13.14 -10.74
N LEU A 414 -9.34 13.14 -9.44
CA LEU A 414 -8.87 14.17 -8.50
C LEU A 414 -7.53 13.83 -7.82
N ARG A 415 -7.17 12.54 -7.79
CA ARG A 415 -5.95 12.04 -7.15
C ARG A 415 -5.37 10.84 -7.90
N GLY A 416 -4.08 10.58 -7.70
CA GLY A 416 -3.40 9.45 -8.31
C GLY A 416 -1.92 9.38 -7.96
N VAL A 417 -1.19 8.64 -8.78
CA VAL A 417 0.27 8.47 -8.69
C VAL A 417 0.86 8.45 -10.09
N ASP A 418 1.95 9.18 -10.25
CA ASP A 418 2.75 9.21 -11.47
C ASP A 418 4.03 8.39 -11.26
N LEU A 419 4.27 7.41 -12.12
CA LEU A 419 5.58 6.77 -12.25
C LEU A 419 6.34 7.46 -13.38
N TRP A 420 7.37 8.22 -13.02
CA TRP A 420 8.25 8.85 -13.99
C TRP A 420 9.45 7.95 -14.32
N LEU A 421 9.80 7.91 -15.60
CA LEU A 421 10.84 7.10 -16.22
C LEU A 421 12.00 8.01 -16.62
N GLY A 422 13.11 7.95 -15.89
CA GLY A 422 14.28 8.82 -16.06
C GLY A 422 15.45 8.17 -16.78
N GLU A 423 16.67 8.47 -16.31
CA GLU A 423 17.93 7.93 -16.84
C GLU A 423 17.89 6.39 -16.96
N GLY A 424 18.42 5.85 -18.06
CA GLY A 424 18.54 4.41 -18.29
C GLY A 424 17.22 3.68 -18.60
N THR A 425 16.06 4.34 -18.50
CA THR A 425 14.76 3.72 -18.85
C THR A 425 14.51 3.79 -20.35
N ARG A 426 14.05 2.69 -20.94
CA ARG A 426 13.73 2.61 -22.38
C ARG A 426 12.38 1.96 -22.65
N TYR A 427 11.97 1.06 -21.75
CA TYR A 427 10.74 0.30 -21.84
C TYR A 427 9.97 0.44 -20.54
N VAL A 428 8.65 0.25 -20.61
CA VAL A 428 7.80 0.08 -19.44
C VAL A 428 6.92 -1.14 -19.62
N GLN A 429 6.97 -2.07 -18.66
CA GLN A 429 6.04 -3.19 -18.61
C GLN A 429 4.83 -2.77 -17.78
N VAL A 430 3.63 -2.99 -18.30
CA VAL A 430 2.38 -2.79 -17.55
C VAL A 430 1.70 -4.15 -17.38
N TYR A 431 1.53 -4.55 -16.13
CA TYR A 431 0.90 -5.82 -15.78
C TYR A 431 -0.22 -5.63 -14.75
N THR A 432 -1.45 -6.02 -15.12
CA THR A 432 -2.65 -5.85 -14.29
C THR A 432 -2.86 -6.98 -13.29
N GLY A 433 -1.91 -7.91 -13.15
CA GLY A 433 -1.99 -8.93 -12.10
C GLY A 433 -2.92 -10.11 -12.40
N ASP A 434 -3.46 -10.25 -13.61
CA ASP A 434 -4.48 -11.25 -13.97
C ASP A 434 -4.03 -12.69 -13.74
N THR A 435 -2.73 -12.95 -13.94
CA THR A 435 -2.13 -14.29 -13.82
C THR A 435 -1.47 -14.55 -12.47
N LEU A 436 -1.68 -13.68 -11.47
CA LEU A 436 -1.13 -13.91 -10.14
C LEU A 436 -1.61 -15.24 -9.56
N ALA A 437 -0.70 -15.93 -8.88
CA ALA A 437 -0.96 -17.24 -8.28
C ALA A 437 -2.04 -17.13 -7.19
N GLU A 438 -2.04 -16.04 -6.43
CA GLU A 438 -3.01 -15.75 -5.37
C GLU A 438 -4.25 -15.06 -5.96
N PRO A 439 -5.43 -15.72 -6.03
CA PRO A 439 -6.61 -15.13 -6.67
C PRO A 439 -7.06 -13.83 -6.01
N GLY A 440 -6.96 -13.72 -4.69
CA GLY A 440 -7.30 -12.52 -3.93
C GLY A 440 -6.34 -11.34 -4.12
N ARG A 441 -5.24 -11.52 -4.86
CA ARG A 441 -4.29 -10.45 -5.23
C ARG A 441 -4.45 -10.01 -6.68
N ARG A 442 -5.17 -10.76 -7.51
CA ARG A 442 -5.36 -10.42 -8.92
C ARG A 442 -6.02 -9.06 -9.05
N ARG A 443 -5.47 -8.22 -9.95
CA ARG A 443 -6.07 -6.94 -10.32
C ARG A 443 -6.26 -5.93 -9.19
N ARG A 444 -5.61 -6.09 -8.03
CA ARG A 444 -5.63 -5.11 -6.93
C ARG A 444 -4.71 -3.91 -7.13
N GLY A 445 -3.70 -4.08 -7.98
CA GLY A 445 -2.75 -3.04 -8.35
C GLY A 445 -2.20 -3.30 -9.74
N VAL A 446 -1.59 -2.27 -10.33
CA VAL A 446 -0.96 -2.35 -11.66
C VAL A 446 0.54 -2.33 -11.48
N ALA A 447 1.21 -3.42 -11.85
CA ALA A 447 2.66 -3.38 -11.97
C ALA A 447 3.06 -2.46 -13.12
N VAL A 448 3.89 -1.47 -12.82
CA VAL A 448 4.46 -0.55 -13.81
C VAL A 448 5.97 -0.61 -13.67
N GLU A 449 6.61 -1.39 -14.54
CA GLU A 449 8.01 -1.74 -14.40
C GLU A 449 8.87 -0.88 -15.32
N ALA A 450 9.64 0.04 -14.74
CA ALA A 450 10.68 0.76 -15.48
C ALA A 450 11.78 -0.24 -15.88
N MET A 451 12.11 -0.32 -17.18
CA MET A 451 13.09 -1.28 -17.69
C MET A 451 14.11 -0.63 -18.63
N SER A 452 15.35 -1.07 -18.57
CA SER A 452 16.43 -0.64 -19.47
C SER A 452 16.38 -1.32 -20.83
N CYS A 453 15.85 -2.53 -20.91
CA CYS A 453 15.79 -3.34 -22.13
C CYS A 453 14.53 -4.22 -22.11
N PRO A 454 14.10 -4.77 -23.26
CA PRO A 454 12.93 -5.64 -23.32
C PRO A 454 13.27 -7.05 -22.84
N ALA A 455 12.25 -7.91 -22.74
CA ALA A 455 12.46 -9.35 -22.60
C ALA A 455 13.40 -9.88 -23.70
N ASP A 456 14.15 -10.92 -23.37
CA ASP A 456 15.06 -11.64 -24.26
C ASP A 456 16.25 -10.81 -24.80
N ALA A 457 16.56 -9.67 -24.18
CA ALA A 457 17.66 -8.80 -24.62
C ALA A 457 19.03 -9.52 -24.68
N PHE A 458 19.28 -10.50 -23.81
CA PHE A 458 20.54 -11.27 -23.81
C PHE A 458 20.70 -12.15 -25.07
N ARG A 459 19.59 -12.62 -25.66
CA ARG A 459 19.60 -13.40 -26.91
C ARG A 459 19.49 -12.51 -28.14
N SER A 460 18.58 -11.53 -28.10
CA SER A 460 18.28 -10.67 -29.24
C SER A 460 19.31 -9.55 -29.45
N GLY A 461 20.04 -9.16 -28.39
CA GLY A 461 20.90 -7.98 -28.38
C GLY A 461 20.15 -6.65 -28.33
N THR A 462 18.81 -6.66 -28.33
CA THR A 462 17.99 -5.45 -28.38
C THR A 462 18.16 -4.63 -27.11
N ASP A 463 18.70 -3.42 -27.25
CA ASP A 463 18.99 -2.49 -26.13
C ASP A 463 19.73 -3.13 -24.94
N LEU A 464 20.47 -4.22 -25.19
CA LEU A 464 21.29 -4.86 -24.17
C LEU A 464 22.45 -3.95 -23.79
N THR A 465 22.60 -3.63 -22.51
CA THR A 465 23.79 -2.94 -22.02
C THR A 465 24.93 -3.95 -21.90
N VAL A 466 26.11 -3.59 -22.39
CA VAL A 466 27.36 -4.33 -22.11
C VAL A 466 28.22 -3.45 -21.22
N LEU A 467 28.44 -3.90 -19.98
CA LEU A 467 29.30 -3.22 -19.02
C LEU A 467 30.75 -3.69 -19.24
N GLU A 468 31.58 -2.82 -19.81
CA GLU A 468 33.03 -3.03 -19.85
C GLU A 468 33.62 -3.08 -18.42
N PRO A 469 34.79 -3.71 -18.19
CA PRO A 469 35.47 -3.67 -16.90
C PRO A 469 35.60 -2.24 -16.36
N GLY A 470 35.13 -2.01 -15.13
CA GLY A 470 35.09 -0.70 -14.47
C GLY A 470 33.93 0.21 -14.91
N ALA A 471 33.18 -0.13 -15.96
CA ALA A 471 32.02 0.63 -16.40
C ALA A 471 30.85 0.48 -15.42
N ARG A 472 29.96 1.49 -15.47
CA ARG A 472 28.78 1.59 -14.61
C ARG A 472 27.55 1.93 -15.43
N HIS A 473 26.40 1.42 -14.99
CA HIS A 473 25.08 1.79 -15.51
C HIS A 473 24.18 2.22 -14.35
N VAL A 474 23.31 3.21 -14.60
CA VAL A 474 22.29 3.67 -13.66
C VAL A 474 20.92 3.65 -14.34
N LEU A 475 19.91 3.12 -13.64
CA LEU A 475 18.50 3.24 -13.96
C LEU A 475 17.85 4.14 -12.92
N ARG A 476 17.17 5.22 -13.33
CA ARG A 476 16.42 6.12 -12.45
C ARG A 476 14.96 6.16 -12.81
N TRP A 477 14.11 6.04 -11.80
CA TRP A 477 12.67 6.19 -11.90
C TRP A 477 12.13 6.67 -10.55
N GLY A 478 10.85 7.03 -10.47
CA GLY A 478 10.25 7.38 -9.19
C GLY A 478 8.75 7.54 -9.22
N LEU A 479 8.18 7.83 -8.06
CA LEU A 479 6.75 7.94 -7.82
C LEU A 479 6.42 9.32 -7.26
N THR A 480 5.51 10.02 -7.93
CA THR A 480 5.01 11.32 -7.49
C THR A 480 3.51 11.20 -7.19
N PRO A 481 3.09 11.28 -5.91
CA PRO A 481 1.68 11.40 -5.58
C PRO A 481 1.14 12.77 -5.98
N TRP A 482 -0.12 12.83 -6.38
CA TRP A 482 -0.82 14.08 -6.64
C TRP A 482 -2.30 13.95 -6.24
N GLY A 483 -2.92 15.11 -6.00
CA GLY A 483 -4.27 15.21 -5.46
C GLY A 483 -4.33 15.10 -3.92
N PRO A 484 -5.49 15.37 -3.32
CA PRO A 484 -5.69 15.23 -1.88
C PRO A 484 -5.61 13.77 -1.43
N SER A 485 -5.35 13.56 -0.14
CA SER A 485 -5.35 12.26 0.54
C SER A 485 -6.69 11.55 0.41
#